data_AF-A0A7X9ZHJ2-F1
#
_entry.id   AF-A0A7X9ZHJ2-F1
#
_cell.length_a   1.000
_cell.length_b   1.000
_cell.length_c   1.000
_cell.angle_alpha   90.00
_cell.angle_beta   90.00
_cell.angle_gamma   90.00
#
_symmetry.space_group_name_H-M   'P 1'
#
loop_
_entity.id
_entity.type
_entity.pdbx_description
1 polymer ?
#
loop_
_entity_poly.entity_id
_entity_poly.type
_entity_poly.pdbx_seq_one_letter_code
_entity_poly.pdbx_strand_id
1 'polypeptide(L)'
;MYCSNCGHQLKEGQSFCNQCGAHIRQSYQNHPPHYNQNHSNYNLQRASRSKKPTGLIILLSLIFIGFIAAMLYGAYYAYEHYVKDDDKTSESVQSSPSNTNDSKSEKDSTSKGPHIDVFSTAFDKGYMKSASTSGYQGIYTGMTRKEVEEKFGKSDGNVDSSNYTYEKYGNLAVAYENDEVVHVGVAPNDISEDQFIQKYNEPDDRKPNQLIYDSNKDNDFSVLVNVKNGKISVIENVDQL
;
A
#
# COMPACT_ATOMS: atom_id res chain seq x y z
N MET A 1 22.43 10.08 1.73
CA MET A 1 22.03 9.46 3.03
C MET A 1 21.52 8.04 2.76
N TYR A 2 21.44 7.15 3.75
CA TYR A 2 20.96 5.77 3.57
C TYR A 2 19.71 5.50 4.43
N CYS A 3 18.81 4.64 3.96
CA CYS A 3 17.61 4.27 4.68
C CYS A 3 17.97 3.54 5.98
N SER A 4 17.48 4.01 7.12
CA SER A 4 17.68 3.34 8.41
C SER A 4 16.93 2.00 8.52
N ASN A 5 15.97 1.74 7.63
CA ASN A 5 15.19 0.51 7.63
C ASN A 5 15.78 -0.59 6.72
N CYS A 6 16.22 -0.25 5.51
CA CYS A 6 16.69 -1.24 4.53
C CYS A 6 18.11 -1.01 3.98
N GLY A 7 18.79 0.07 4.39
CA GLY A 7 20.16 0.37 3.94
C GLY A 7 20.29 0.90 2.51
N HIS A 8 19.20 1.10 1.76
CA HIS A 8 19.28 1.64 0.40
C HIS A 8 19.71 3.12 0.39
N GLN A 9 20.45 3.53 -0.65
CA GLN A 9 20.86 4.92 -0.82
C GLN A 9 19.65 5.79 -1.14
N LEU A 10 19.49 6.86 -0.37
CA LEU A 10 18.39 7.80 -0.51
C LEU A 10 18.83 9.00 -1.36
N LYS A 11 17.99 9.42 -2.31
CA LYS A 11 18.16 10.66 -3.08
C LYS A 11 17.85 11.86 -2.19
N GLU A 12 18.45 13.01 -2.47
CA GLU A 12 18.18 14.25 -1.71
C GLU A 12 16.73 14.70 -1.91
N GLY A 13 16.09 15.20 -0.84
CA GLY A 13 14.73 15.74 -0.87
C GLY A 13 13.59 14.73 -0.77
N GLN A 14 13.83 13.41 -0.84
CA GLN A 14 12.75 12.42 -0.79
C GLN A 14 12.21 12.18 0.65
N SER A 15 10.88 12.06 0.78
CA SER A 15 10.18 11.88 2.07
C SER A 15 10.08 10.42 2.51
N PHE A 16 10.28 9.46 1.59
CA PHE A 16 10.18 8.02 1.85
C PHE A 16 11.23 7.23 1.06
N CYS A 17 11.52 6.01 1.52
CA CYS A 17 12.45 5.11 0.87
C CYS A 17 11.78 4.40 -0.32
N ASN A 18 12.29 4.66 -1.54
CA ASN A 18 11.84 4.06 -2.79
C ASN A 18 12.04 2.53 -2.89
N GLN A 19 12.77 1.91 -1.96
CA GLN A 19 12.95 0.44 -1.94
C GLN A 19 12.07 -0.27 -0.94
N CYS A 20 11.71 0.35 0.18
CA CYS A 20 11.01 -0.35 1.27
C CYS A 20 9.84 0.44 1.88
N GLY A 21 9.50 1.61 1.33
CA GLY A 21 8.37 2.43 1.79
C GLY A 21 8.55 3.14 3.13
N ALA A 22 9.72 3.02 3.79
CA ALA A 22 9.94 3.64 5.10
C ALA A 22 10.03 5.17 5.00
N HIS A 23 9.29 5.89 5.84
CA HIS A 23 9.33 7.36 5.90
C HIS A 23 10.69 7.87 6.41
N ILE A 24 11.21 8.92 5.79
CA ILE A 24 12.47 9.58 6.13
C ILE A 24 12.14 10.83 6.94
N ARG A 25 12.49 10.84 8.23
CA ARG A 25 12.34 12.04 9.06
C ARG A 25 13.45 13.03 8.67
N GLN A 26 13.14 14.00 7.81
CA GLN A 26 14.07 15.07 7.45
C GLN A 26 14.20 16.06 8.61
N SER A 27 15.33 16.03 9.31
CA SER A 27 15.72 17.08 10.26
C SER A 27 16.65 18.08 9.55
N TYR A 28 16.11 18.89 8.64
CA TYR A 28 16.86 20.04 8.12
C TYR A 28 16.64 21.23 9.04
N GLN A 29 17.63 21.49 9.89
CA GLN A 29 17.83 22.78 10.54
C GLN A 29 18.22 23.79 9.46
N ASN A 30 17.40 24.81 9.21
CA ASN A 30 17.84 26.17 8.86
C ASN A 30 16.63 27.14 8.87
N HIS A 31 16.76 28.17 9.70
CA HIS A 31 15.94 29.39 9.83
C HIS A 31 16.98 30.52 10.09
N PRO A 32 16.76 31.84 9.85
CA PRO A 32 15.55 32.57 9.36
C PRO A 32 15.94 33.75 8.37
N PRO A 33 15.19 34.88 8.17
CA PRO A 33 14.39 35.68 9.11
C PRO A 33 12.87 35.67 8.83
N HIS A 34 12.10 35.49 9.90
CA HIS A 34 10.68 35.83 9.97
C HIS A 34 10.52 37.30 10.38
N TYR A 35 9.61 38.01 9.71
CA TYR A 35 9.09 39.31 10.13
C TYR A 35 7.81 39.12 10.97
N ASN A 36 7.76 39.98 11.98
CA ASN A 36 6.68 40.44 12.84
C ASN A 36 6.16 39.65 14.05
N GLN A 37 6.32 40.37 15.16
CA GLN A 37 5.80 40.25 16.50
C GLN A 37 4.28 40.05 16.54
N ASN A 38 3.84 39.09 17.33
CA ASN A 38 2.79 39.36 18.31
C ASN A 38 2.98 38.45 19.53
N HIS A 39 3.35 39.07 20.65
CA HIS A 39 3.48 38.42 21.93
C HIS A 39 2.10 38.24 22.55
N SER A 40 1.75 37.02 22.94
CA SER A 40 0.81 36.79 24.03
C SER A 40 1.23 35.54 24.81
N ASN A 41 1.48 35.78 26.09
CA ASN A 41 2.01 34.89 27.11
C ASN A 41 1.13 33.67 27.34
N TYR A 42 1.68 32.46 27.25
CA TYR A 42 1.22 31.32 28.05
C TYR A 42 2.39 30.44 28.52
N ASN A 43 2.25 29.99 29.76
CA ASN A 43 3.27 29.53 30.67
C ASN A 43 4.09 28.31 30.20
N LEU A 44 5.40 28.37 30.46
CA LEU A 44 6.34 27.27 30.36
C LEU A 44 6.22 26.40 31.63
N GLN A 45 5.68 25.18 31.52
CA GLN A 45 5.86 24.17 32.57
C GLN A 45 6.70 23.02 32.03
N ARG A 46 7.99 23.08 32.36
CA ARG A 46 8.95 21.99 32.16
C ARG A 46 8.56 20.82 33.07
N ALA A 47 8.41 19.64 32.50
CA ALA A 47 8.47 18.38 33.23
C ALA A 47 9.66 17.56 32.73
N SER A 48 10.38 17.01 33.69
CA SER A 48 11.76 16.51 33.66
C SER A 48 12.01 15.25 32.82
N ARG A 49 13.17 15.23 32.16
CA ARG A 49 13.79 14.07 31.51
C ARG A 49 14.35 13.12 32.60
N SER A 50 13.71 11.97 32.84
CA SER A 50 14.24 10.95 33.74
C SER A 50 15.31 10.11 33.02
N LYS A 51 16.51 10.01 33.62
CA LYS A 51 17.56 9.10 33.16
C LYS A 51 17.14 7.66 33.48
N LYS A 52 17.08 6.79 32.48
CA LYS A 52 16.90 5.33 32.68
C LYS A 52 18.28 4.65 32.77
N PRO A 53 18.44 3.63 33.63
CA PRO A 53 19.72 2.96 33.87
C PRO A 53 20.08 2.01 32.72
N THR A 54 21.31 2.14 32.23
CA THR A 54 21.88 1.45 31.05
C THR A 54 22.06 -0.07 31.21
N GLY A 55 21.68 -0.66 32.34
CA GLY A 55 21.85 -2.10 32.62
C GLY A 55 20.75 -3.01 32.05
N LEU A 56 19.53 -2.50 31.84
CA LEU A 56 18.39 -3.31 31.39
C LEU A 56 18.46 -3.66 29.89
N ILE A 57 19.12 -2.81 29.10
CA ILE A 57 19.26 -2.99 27.64
C ILE A 57 20.21 -4.16 27.32
N ILE A 58 21.31 -4.30 28.08
CA ILE A 58 22.30 -5.37 27.86
C ILE A 58 21.69 -6.75 28.16
N LEU A 59 20.86 -6.86 29.20
CA LEU A 59 20.16 -8.12 29.53
C LEU A 59 19.17 -8.53 28.43
N LEU A 60 18.40 -7.57 27.90
CA LEU A 60 17.46 -7.84 26.81
C LEU A 60 18.18 -8.22 25.50
N SER A 61 19.34 -7.60 25.21
CA SER A 61 20.15 -7.97 24.06
C SER A 61 20.67 -9.41 24.16
N LEU A 62 21.12 -9.86 25.34
CA LEU A 62 21.58 -11.25 25.52
C LEU A 62 20.44 -12.27 25.36
N ILE A 63 19.26 -11.97 25.89
CA ILE A 63 18.06 -12.82 25.73
C ILE A 63 17.66 -12.90 24.25
N PHE A 64 17.71 -11.77 23.53
CA PHE A 64 17.37 -11.72 22.10
C PHE A 64 18.35 -12.54 21.25
N ILE A 65 19.64 -12.48 21.54
CA ILE A 65 20.65 -13.30 20.86
C ILE A 65 20.42 -14.80 21.13
N GLY A 66 20.07 -15.17 22.37
CA GLY A 66 19.70 -16.55 22.71
C GLY A 66 18.47 -17.03 21.94
N PHE A 67 17.46 -16.18 21.78
CA PHE A 67 16.26 -16.47 21.00
C PHE A 67 16.55 -16.69 19.51
N ILE A 68 17.42 -15.86 18.92
CA ILE A 68 17.84 -16.03 17.52
C ILE A 68 18.57 -17.37 17.34
N ALA A 69 19.49 -17.71 18.26
CA ALA A 69 20.19 -18.98 18.20
C ALA A 69 19.22 -20.18 18.31
N ALA A 70 18.22 -20.09 19.19
CA ALA A 70 17.19 -21.13 19.32
C ALA A 70 16.30 -21.26 18.07
N MET A 71 15.91 -20.14 17.46
CA MET A 71 15.15 -20.16 16.20
C MET A 71 15.94 -20.77 15.05
N LEU A 72 17.23 -20.41 14.91
CA LEU A 72 18.10 -20.98 13.87
C LEU A 72 18.31 -22.49 14.09
N TYR A 73 18.50 -22.91 15.34
CA TYR A 73 18.62 -24.33 15.69
C TYR A 73 17.34 -25.11 15.40
N GLY A 74 16.17 -24.55 15.72
CA GLY A 74 14.87 -25.15 15.41
C GLY A 74 14.61 -25.31 13.91
N ALA A 75 14.95 -24.28 13.12
CA ALA A 75 14.84 -24.34 11.66
C ALA A 75 15.80 -25.39 11.04
N TYR A 76 17.05 -25.47 11.54
CA TYR A 76 18.01 -26.49 11.12
C TYR A 76 17.48 -27.91 11.42
N TYR A 77 16.98 -28.14 12.63
CA TYR A 77 16.45 -29.45 13.04
C TYR A 77 15.22 -29.85 12.21
N ALA A 78 14.30 -28.92 11.95
CA ALA A 78 13.13 -29.18 11.12
C ALA A 78 13.50 -29.48 9.66
N TYR A 79 14.52 -28.82 9.11
CA TYR A 79 15.01 -29.11 7.77
C TYR A 79 15.55 -30.54 7.66
N GLU A 80 16.31 -31.02 8.65
CA GLU A 80 16.80 -32.40 8.64
C GLU A 80 15.70 -33.45 8.85
N HIS A 81 14.61 -33.13 9.56
CA HIS A 81 13.57 -34.11 9.90
C HIS A 81 12.35 -34.13 8.96
N TYR A 82 12.09 -33.06 8.20
CA TYR A 82 10.92 -32.96 7.33
C TYR A 82 11.23 -32.82 5.83
N VAL A 83 12.48 -32.47 5.46
CA VAL A 83 12.83 -32.17 4.06
C VAL A 83 13.76 -33.23 3.44
N LYS A 84 14.21 -34.21 4.23
CA LYS A 84 14.86 -35.43 3.73
C LYS A 84 13.90 -36.61 3.86
N ASP A 85 12.87 -36.66 3.03
CA ASP A 85 12.38 -37.89 2.42
C ASP A 85 11.42 -37.53 1.28
N ASP A 86 11.47 -38.37 0.24
CA ASP A 86 10.62 -38.44 -0.95
C ASP A 86 10.96 -37.57 -2.17
N ASP A 87 11.91 -38.12 -2.93
CA ASP A 87 11.88 -38.16 -4.39
C ASP A 87 11.14 -39.46 -4.81
N LYS A 88 9.95 -39.36 -5.45
CA LYS A 88 9.34 -40.34 -6.40
C LYS A 88 7.94 -39.94 -6.93
N THR A 89 7.92 -39.51 -8.21
CA THR A 89 7.11 -40.04 -9.34
C THR A 89 5.55 -40.06 -9.33
N SER A 90 4.98 -39.10 -10.09
CA SER A 90 3.92 -39.12 -11.15
C SER A 90 2.50 -39.75 -11.04
N GLU A 91 1.60 -39.10 -11.82
CA GLU A 91 0.24 -39.47 -12.33
C GLU A 91 -0.95 -39.31 -11.35
N SER A 92 -2.17 -38.87 -11.71
CA SER A 92 -2.81 -38.42 -12.97
C SER A 92 -4.15 -37.68 -12.66
N VAL A 93 -4.55 -36.79 -13.59
CA VAL A 93 -5.89 -36.33 -14.05
C VAL A 93 -7.16 -36.60 -13.20
N GLN A 94 -7.94 -35.53 -12.92
CA GLN A 94 -9.39 -35.52 -13.22
C GLN A 94 -9.97 -34.10 -13.43
N SER A 95 -10.44 -33.88 -14.66
CA SER A 95 -11.29 -32.79 -15.19
C SER A 95 -12.78 -33.05 -14.87
N SER A 96 -13.62 -32.04 -14.59
CA SER A 96 -14.61 -31.38 -15.50
C SER A 96 -15.91 -31.07 -14.72
N PRO A 97 -16.93 -30.32 -15.22
CA PRO A 97 -16.96 -29.25 -16.24
C PRO A 97 -17.81 -28.01 -15.82
N SER A 98 -17.72 -26.88 -16.54
CA SER A 98 -18.92 -26.10 -16.87
C SER A 98 -18.70 -25.23 -18.11
N ASN A 99 -19.71 -25.27 -18.98
CA ASN A 99 -19.71 -24.83 -20.36
C ASN A 99 -19.88 -23.31 -20.50
N THR A 100 -19.09 -22.78 -21.44
CA THR A 100 -19.35 -21.71 -22.43
C THR A 100 -20.56 -20.78 -22.25
N ASN A 101 -20.30 -19.47 -22.31
CA ASN A 101 -20.75 -18.68 -23.46
C ASN A 101 -19.77 -17.55 -23.76
N ASP A 102 -19.17 -17.63 -24.94
CA ASP A 102 -18.44 -16.56 -25.60
C ASP A 102 -19.35 -15.35 -25.81
N SER A 103 -18.84 -14.17 -25.45
CA SER A 103 -19.07 -12.96 -26.21
C SER A 103 -17.82 -12.10 -26.14
N LYS A 104 -17.06 -12.20 -27.23
CA LYS A 104 -15.95 -11.34 -27.66
C LYS A 104 -16.12 -9.88 -27.24
N SER A 105 -15.10 -9.38 -26.54
CA SER A 105 -14.48 -8.12 -26.91
C SER A 105 -12.97 -8.36 -26.90
N GLU A 106 -12.43 -8.67 -28.08
CA GLU A 106 -11.01 -8.50 -28.36
C GLU A 106 -10.68 -7.02 -28.18
N LYS A 107 -10.05 -6.69 -27.06
CA LYS A 107 -9.17 -5.53 -26.98
C LYS A 107 -7.80 -6.11 -26.70
N ASP A 108 -6.87 -5.84 -27.61
CA ASP A 108 -5.46 -6.21 -27.54
C ASP A 108 -4.80 -5.49 -26.36
N SER A 109 -5.17 -5.91 -25.16
CA SER A 109 -4.76 -5.34 -23.88
C SER A 109 -3.59 -6.19 -23.37
N THR A 110 -2.38 -5.76 -23.72
CA THR A 110 -1.11 -6.41 -23.35
C THR A 110 -0.65 -6.12 -21.92
N SER A 111 -1.53 -5.54 -21.10
CA SER A 111 -1.26 -5.26 -19.69
C SER A 111 -1.07 -6.56 -18.91
N LYS A 112 0.07 -6.63 -18.23
CA LYS A 112 0.49 -7.65 -17.26
C LYS A 112 0.27 -7.15 -15.83
N GLY A 113 -0.58 -6.14 -15.64
CA GLY A 113 -0.88 -5.56 -14.34
C GLY A 113 -1.46 -6.59 -13.36
N PRO A 114 -1.35 -6.35 -12.04
CA PRO A 114 -1.77 -7.32 -11.04
C PRO A 114 -3.29 -7.49 -11.03
N HIS A 115 -3.73 -8.71 -10.71
CA HIS A 115 -5.11 -8.96 -10.30
C HIS A 115 -5.22 -8.71 -8.79
N ILE A 116 -6.17 -7.86 -8.38
CA ILE A 116 -6.36 -7.46 -6.98
C ILE A 116 -7.74 -7.91 -6.54
N ASP A 117 -7.77 -8.89 -5.65
CA ASP A 117 -9.00 -9.26 -4.94
C ASP A 117 -9.23 -8.27 -3.79
N VAL A 118 -10.18 -7.35 -4.01
CA VAL A 118 -10.53 -6.31 -3.03
C VAL A 118 -11.31 -6.86 -1.83
N PHE A 119 -11.63 -8.15 -1.78
CA PHE A 119 -12.25 -8.78 -0.60
C PHE A 119 -11.25 -9.62 0.20
N SER A 120 -10.01 -9.73 -0.28
CA SER A 120 -8.95 -10.45 0.40
C SER A 120 -8.50 -9.77 1.69
N THR A 121 -7.99 -10.56 2.64
CA THR A 121 -7.38 -10.05 3.87
C THR A 121 -6.17 -9.16 3.59
N ALA A 122 -5.45 -9.42 2.49
CA ALA A 122 -4.30 -8.62 2.08
C ALA A 122 -4.71 -7.21 1.66
N PHE A 123 -5.77 -7.08 0.84
CA PHE A 123 -6.30 -5.79 0.44
C PHE A 123 -6.91 -5.03 1.63
N ASP A 124 -7.70 -5.71 2.47
CA ASP A 124 -8.27 -5.11 3.68
C ASP A 124 -7.19 -4.50 4.58
N LYS A 125 -6.14 -5.26 4.91
CA LYS A 125 -5.08 -4.77 5.79
C LYS A 125 -4.16 -3.76 5.11
N GLY A 126 -3.80 -4.00 3.85
CA GLY A 126 -2.77 -3.24 3.15
C GLY A 126 -3.26 -1.98 2.44
N TYR A 127 -4.56 -1.86 2.18
CA TYR A 127 -5.11 -0.73 1.42
C TYR A 127 -6.33 -0.08 2.11
N MET A 128 -7.26 -0.87 2.65
CA MET A 128 -8.43 -0.32 3.34
C MET A 128 -8.11 0.18 4.76
N LYS A 129 -7.12 -0.44 5.41
CA LYS A 129 -6.74 -0.17 6.82
C LYS A 129 -5.29 0.29 6.99
N SER A 130 -4.62 0.64 5.90
CA SER A 130 -3.27 1.21 5.91
C SER A 130 -3.14 2.33 4.90
N ALA A 131 -2.28 3.30 5.18
CA ALA A 131 -1.97 4.38 4.25
C ALA A 131 -1.33 3.82 2.97
N SER A 132 -1.88 4.21 1.82
CA SER A 132 -1.36 3.94 0.47
C SER A 132 -1.42 5.19 -0.41
N THR A 133 -1.46 6.38 0.21
CA THR A 133 -1.65 7.68 -0.47
C THR A 133 -0.52 8.03 -1.45
N SER A 134 0.69 7.51 -1.20
CA SER A 134 1.87 7.73 -2.05
C SER A 134 2.05 6.66 -3.14
N GLY A 135 1.22 5.61 -3.16
CA GLY A 135 1.29 4.55 -4.15
C GLY A 135 0.91 3.17 -3.62
N TYR A 136 0.78 2.21 -4.54
CA TYR A 136 0.36 0.85 -4.25
C TYR A 136 0.89 -0.16 -5.27
N GLN A 137 1.15 -1.40 -4.83
CA GLN A 137 1.63 -2.52 -5.67
C GLN A 137 2.87 -2.18 -6.54
N GLY A 138 3.78 -1.38 -5.99
CA GLY A 138 5.05 -1.05 -6.66
C GLY A 138 4.95 0.06 -7.72
N ILE A 139 3.83 0.79 -7.77
CA ILE A 139 3.70 2.09 -8.44
C ILE A 139 3.62 3.16 -7.36
N TYR A 140 4.44 4.21 -7.48
CA TYR A 140 4.49 5.33 -6.54
C TYR A 140 4.45 6.64 -7.30
N THR A 141 3.99 7.69 -6.61
CA THR A 141 4.02 9.05 -7.13
C THR A 141 5.42 9.45 -7.60
N GLY A 142 5.48 10.20 -8.71
CA GLY A 142 6.72 10.61 -9.38
C GLY A 142 7.37 9.56 -10.28
N MET A 143 6.85 8.32 -10.35
CA MET A 143 7.27 7.41 -11.44
C MET A 143 6.81 7.95 -12.78
N THR A 144 7.60 7.72 -13.83
CA THR A 144 7.17 8.04 -15.20
C THR A 144 6.21 6.98 -15.75
N ARG A 145 5.35 7.34 -16.70
CA ARG A 145 4.51 6.37 -17.44
C ARG A 145 5.36 5.24 -18.02
N LYS A 146 6.55 5.56 -18.54
CA LYS A 146 7.49 4.58 -19.08
C LYS A 146 7.92 3.54 -18.03
N GLU A 147 8.26 3.96 -16.81
CA GLU A 147 8.64 3.04 -15.73
C GLU A 147 7.48 2.12 -15.33
N VAL A 148 6.23 2.60 -15.40
CA VAL A 148 5.04 1.78 -15.16
C VAL A 148 4.85 0.78 -16.29
N GLU A 149 4.99 1.21 -17.55
CA GLU A 149 4.85 0.33 -18.72
C GLU A 149 5.97 -0.72 -18.81
N GLU A 150 7.18 -0.40 -18.36
CA GLU A 150 8.27 -1.38 -18.26
C GLU A 150 7.92 -2.52 -17.27
N LYS A 151 7.18 -2.21 -16.19
CA LYS A 151 6.74 -3.19 -15.20
C LYS A 151 5.53 -4.00 -15.65
N PHE A 152 4.52 -3.31 -16.18
CA PHE A 152 3.18 -3.90 -16.37
C PHE A 152 2.73 -3.95 -17.82
N GLY A 153 3.57 -3.57 -18.79
CA GLY A 153 3.16 -3.41 -20.17
C GLY A 153 2.28 -2.17 -20.36
N LYS A 154 1.72 -2.01 -21.56
CA LYS A 154 0.86 -0.86 -21.87
C LYS A 154 -0.47 -0.94 -21.12
N SER A 155 -1.05 0.23 -20.88
CA SER A 155 -2.39 0.36 -20.30
C SER A 155 -3.43 -0.47 -21.08
N ASP A 156 -4.34 -1.13 -20.35
CA ASP A 156 -5.43 -1.95 -20.91
C ASP A 156 -6.78 -1.23 -20.98
N GLY A 157 -6.85 0.00 -20.49
CA GLY A 157 -8.09 0.75 -20.46
C GLY A 157 -7.97 2.03 -19.67
N ASN A 158 -9.09 2.74 -19.54
CA ASN A 158 -9.16 3.92 -18.70
C ASN A 158 -10.38 3.82 -17.79
N VAL A 159 -10.33 4.51 -16.66
CA VAL A 159 -11.45 4.66 -15.73
C VAL A 159 -11.42 6.04 -15.11
N ASP A 160 -12.60 6.63 -14.92
CA ASP A 160 -12.73 7.96 -14.34
C ASP A 160 -13.17 7.88 -12.88
N SER A 161 -12.63 8.79 -12.08
CA SER A 161 -13.12 9.17 -10.75
C SER A 161 -13.63 10.61 -10.78
N SER A 162 -13.98 11.15 -9.62
CA SER A 162 -14.34 12.57 -9.50
C SER A 162 -13.15 13.52 -9.74
N ASN A 163 -11.92 13.07 -9.47
CA ASN A 163 -10.73 13.94 -9.43
C ASN A 163 -9.75 13.67 -10.58
N TYR A 164 -9.69 12.42 -11.06
CA TYR A 164 -8.71 11.97 -12.06
C TYR A 164 -9.34 11.05 -13.10
N THR A 165 -8.78 11.10 -14.31
CA THR A 165 -8.85 10.01 -15.28
C THR A 165 -7.62 9.12 -15.11
N TYR A 166 -7.85 7.83 -14.93
CA TYR A 166 -6.83 6.83 -14.70
C TYR A 166 -6.61 5.98 -15.94
N GLU A 167 -5.35 5.67 -16.23
CA GLU A 167 -4.96 4.55 -17.08
C GLU A 167 -4.95 3.25 -16.26
N LYS A 168 -5.48 2.16 -16.82
CA LYS A 168 -5.58 0.87 -16.14
C LYS A 168 -4.41 -0.04 -16.48
N TYR A 169 -3.87 -0.69 -15.45
CA TYR A 169 -2.89 -1.75 -15.57
C TYR A 169 -3.38 -2.93 -14.72
N GLY A 170 -4.20 -3.80 -15.32
CA GLY A 170 -4.90 -4.87 -14.61
C GLY A 170 -5.97 -4.28 -13.70
N ASN A 171 -5.84 -4.51 -12.39
CA ASN A 171 -6.69 -3.86 -11.39
C ASN A 171 -6.07 -2.60 -10.77
N LEU A 172 -4.91 -2.14 -11.22
CA LEU A 172 -4.40 -0.82 -10.84
C LEU A 172 -5.01 0.27 -11.72
N ALA A 173 -5.25 1.43 -11.12
CA ALA A 173 -5.65 2.66 -11.79
C ALA A 173 -4.57 3.71 -11.52
N VAL A 174 -3.91 4.21 -12.56
CA VAL A 174 -2.76 5.12 -12.44
C VAL A 174 -3.08 6.45 -13.12
N ALA A 175 -3.08 7.53 -12.36
CA ALA A 175 -3.28 8.88 -12.87
C ALA A 175 -1.94 9.52 -13.15
N TYR A 176 -1.83 10.20 -14.29
CA TYR A 176 -0.61 10.86 -14.73
C TYR A 176 -0.84 12.36 -14.94
N GLU A 177 0.14 13.17 -14.55
CA GLU A 177 0.29 14.56 -14.98
C GLU A 177 1.70 14.75 -15.51
N ASN A 178 1.85 15.37 -16.70
CA ASN A 178 3.15 15.56 -17.35
C ASN A 178 3.99 14.27 -17.45
N ASP A 179 3.33 13.14 -17.75
CA ASP A 179 3.92 11.79 -17.80
C ASP A 179 4.45 11.23 -16.47
N GLU A 180 4.17 11.88 -15.35
CA GLU A 180 4.51 11.42 -14.00
C GLU A 180 3.27 10.96 -13.24
N VAL A 181 3.39 9.86 -12.48
CA VAL A 181 2.32 9.32 -11.63
C VAL A 181 2.01 10.33 -10.54
N VAL A 182 0.76 10.77 -10.47
CA VAL A 182 0.26 11.65 -9.39
C VAL A 182 -0.64 10.92 -8.41
N HIS A 183 -1.26 9.82 -8.82
CA HIS A 183 -2.10 9.01 -7.93
C HIS A 183 -2.20 7.55 -8.38
N VAL A 184 -2.39 6.64 -7.42
CA VAL A 184 -2.57 5.21 -7.65
C VAL A 184 -3.80 4.71 -6.90
N GLY A 185 -4.83 4.36 -7.65
CA GLY A 185 -6.05 3.71 -7.18
C GLY A 185 -6.11 2.23 -7.55
N VAL A 186 -7.22 1.60 -7.17
CA VAL A 186 -7.56 0.22 -7.55
C VAL A 186 -8.89 0.21 -8.30
N ALA A 187 -8.88 -0.32 -9.52
CA ALA A 187 -10.05 -0.48 -10.37
C ALA A 187 -10.40 -1.98 -10.49
N PRO A 188 -11.21 -2.51 -9.56
CA PRO A 188 -11.65 -3.90 -9.62
C PRO A 188 -12.55 -4.14 -10.84
N ASN A 189 -12.67 -5.40 -11.24
CA ASN A 189 -13.59 -5.78 -12.31
C ASN A 189 -14.90 -6.29 -11.71
N ASP A 190 -16.02 -5.75 -12.18
CA ASP A 190 -17.37 -6.29 -11.97
C ASP A 190 -17.81 -6.49 -10.50
N ILE A 191 -17.45 -5.55 -9.63
CA ILE A 191 -17.91 -5.57 -8.22
C ILE A 191 -19.07 -4.60 -8.06
N SER A 192 -20.20 -5.09 -7.52
CA SER A 192 -21.33 -4.23 -7.19
C SER A 192 -21.08 -3.43 -5.91
N GLU A 193 -21.77 -2.31 -5.81
CA GLU A 193 -21.78 -1.51 -4.59
C GLU A 193 -22.24 -2.34 -3.37
N ASP A 194 -23.31 -3.13 -3.50
CA ASP A 194 -23.85 -3.97 -2.44
C ASP A 194 -22.85 -5.02 -1.94
N GLN A 195 -22.11 -5.66 -2.86
CA GLN A 195 -21.06 -6.63 -2.48
C GLN A 195 -19.95 -5.96 -1.67
N PHE A 196 -19.59 -4.74 -2.07
CA PHE A 196 -18.57 -3.97 -1.37
C PHE A 196 -19.03 -3.57 0.04
N ILE A 197 -20.25 -3.05 0.18
CA ILE A 197 -20.85 -2.69 1.47
C ILE A 197 -21.05 -3.92 2.34
N GLN A 198 -21.43 -5.07 1.78
CA GLN A 198 -21.54 -6.32 2.55
C GLN A 198 -20.20 -6.72 3.20
N LYS A 199 -19.09 -6.48 2.50
CA LYS A 199 -17.75 -6.77 3.02
C LYS A 199 -17.26 -5.72 4.02
N TYR A 200 -17.45 -4.44 3.72
CA TYR A 200 -16.82 -3.32 4.42
C TYR A 200 -17.74 -2.54 5.36
N ASN A 201 -19.02 -2.92 5.44
CA ASN A 201 -20.12 -2.25 6.13
C ASN A 201 -20.49 -0.92 5.46
N GLU A 202 -21.47 -0.21 6.03
CA GLU A 202 -21.86 1.12 5.55
C GLU A 202 -20.69 2.10 5.64
N PRO A 203 -20.53 3.01 4.66
CA PRO A 203 -19.52 4.05 4.71
C PRO A 203 -19.83 5.09 5.79
N ASP A 204 -18.81 5.81 6.24
CA ASP A 204 -18.94 6.90 7.22
C ASP A 204 -19.65 8.12 6.63
N ASP A 205 -19.47 8.37 5.34
CA ASP A 205 -20.22 9.38 4.57
C ASP A 205 -20.52 8.89 3.14
N ARG A 206 -21.58 9.41 2.53
CA ARG A 206 -22.09 9.00 1.23
C ARG A 206 -22.44 10.20 0.36
N LYS A 207 -21.80 10.27 -0.81
CA LYS A 207 -22.15 11.17 -1.92
C LYS A 207 -22.82 10.37 -3.04
N PRO A 208 -23.51 11.01 -4.00
CA PRO A 208 -24.29 10.29 -5.02
C PRO A 208 -23.54 9.19 -5.79
N ASN A 209 -22.23 9.35 -6.01
CA ASN A 209 -21.39 8.38 -6.75
C ASN A 209 -20.11 8.01 -5.98
N GLN A 210 -20.10 8.19 -4.66
CA GLN A 210 -18.89 7.94 -3.86
C GLN A 210 -19.25 7.55 -2.42
N LEU A 211 -18.64 6.46 -1.95
CA LEU A 211 -18.67 6.04 -0.55
C LEU A 211 -17.36 6.48 0.12
N ILE A 212 -17.44 6.98 1.35
CA ILE A 212 -16.29 7.50 2.09
C ILE A 212 -16.11 6.66 3.35
N TYR A 213 -14.98 5.95 3.43
CA TYR A 213 -14.59 5.17 4.59
C TYR A 213 -13.46 5.93 5.30
N ASP A 214 -13.79 6.48 6.46
CA ASP A 214 -12.98 7.42 7.22
C ASP A 214 -13.28 7.39 8.73
N SER A 215 -13.54 6.18 9.24
CA SER A 215 -13.93 5.95 10.63
C SER A 215 -12.86 6.33 11.66
N ASN A 216 -11.58 6.30 11.29
CA ASN A 216 -10.47 6.65 12.17
C ASN A 216 -9.87 8.01 11.80
N LYS A 217 -10.37 9.09 12.42
CA LYS A 217 -9.91 10.47 12.15
C LYS A 217 -8.48 10.79 12.61
N ASP A 218 -7.84 9.87 13.35
CA ASP A 218 -6.50 10.05 13.89
C ASP A 218 -5.40 9.43 12.99
N ASN A 219 -5.77 8.68 11.93
CA ASN A 219 -4.81 8.23 10.93
C ASN A 219 -4.53 9.35 9.90
N ASP A 220 -3.69 9.03 8.92
CA ASP A 220 -3.24 9.95 7.87
C ASP A 220 -3.92 9.70 6.51
N PHE A 221 -4.99 8.91 6.47
CA PHE A 221 -5.63 8.54 5.21
C PHE A 221 -7.12 8.21 5.33
N SER A 222 -7.84 8.54 4.26
CA SER A 222 -9.23 8.13 4.04
C SER A 222 -9.34 7.27 2.78
N VAL A 223 -10.39 6.45 2.68
CA VAL A 223 -10.64 5.64 1.48
C VAL A 223 -11.92 6.09 0.78
N LEU A 224 -11.78 6.50 -0.49
CA LEU A 224 -12.87 6.91 -1.34
C LEU A 224 -13.19 5.78 -2.33
N VAL A 225 -14.43 5.32 -2.33
CA VAL A 225 -14.90 4.28 -3.24
C VAL A 225 -15.85 4.92 -4.24
N ASN A 226 -15.39 5.13 -5.46
CA ASN A 226 -16.20 5.70 -6.52
C ASN A 226 -17.11 4.63 -7.13
N VAL A 227 -18.36 5.00 -7.38
CA VAL A 227 -19.40 4.12 -7.91
C VAL A 227 -19.90 4.68 -9.23
N LYS A 228 -20.00 3.81 -10.24
CA LYS A 228 -20.58 4.14 -11.55
C LYS A 228 -21.51 3.01 -11.98
N ASN A 229 -22.77 3.35 -12.28
CA ASN A 229 -23.80 2.39 -12.69
C ASN A 229 -23.98 1.23 -11.68
N GLY A 230 -23.94 1.53 -10.38
CA GLY A 230 -24.09 0.54 -9.31
C GLY A 230 -22.89 -0.40 -9.11
N LYS A 231 -21.75 -0.11 -9.76
CA LYS A 231 -20.51 -0.88 -9.66
C LYS A 231 -19.36 -0.02 -9.17
N ILE A 232 -18.44 -0.62 -8.44
CA ILE A 232 -17.22 0.04 -8.00
C ILE A 232 -16.34 0.33 -9.21
N SER A 233 -16.00 1.61 -9.45
CA SER A 233 -15.15 2.02 -10.56
C SER A 233 -13.68 2.14 -10.13
N VAL A 234 -13.41 2.92 -9.08
CA VAL A 234 -12.08 3.15 -8.53
C VAL A 234 -12.16 3.31 -7.03
N ILE A 235 -11.29 2.61 -6.31
CA ILE A 235 -11.03 2.76 -4.88
C ILE A 235 -9.74 3.56 -4.74
N GLU A 236 -9.80 4.67 -4.01
CA GLU A 236 -8.69 5.61 -3.83
C GLU A 236 -8.33 5.70 -2.34
N ASN A 237 -7.05 5.59 -2.02
CA ASN A 237 -6.52 5.88 -0.69
C ASN A 237 -5.91 7.29 -0.75
N VAL A 238 -6.54 8.25 -0.08
CA VAL A 238 -6.21 9.68 -0.16
C VAL A 238 -5.75 10.20 1.20
N ASP A 239 -5.10 11.35 1.22
CA ASP A 239 -4.77 12.02 2.48
C ASP A 239 -6.05 12.26 3.31
N GLN A 240 -5.89 12.22 4.64
CA GLN A 240 -6.99 12.34 5.61
C GLN A 240 -7.91 13.54 5.32
N LEU A 241 -9.23 13.27 5.26
CA LEU A 241 -10.30 14.28 5.09
C LEU A 241 -10.61 15.07 6.37
#